data_AF-A0A1G2I2W0-F1
#
_entry.id   AF-A0A1G2I2W0-F1
#
_cell.length_a   1.000
_cell.length_b   1.000
_cell.length_c   1.000
_cell.angle_alpha   90.00
_cell.angle_beta   90.00
_cell.angle_gamma   90.00
#
_symmetry.space_group_name_H-M   'P 1'
#
loop_
_entity.id
_entity.type
_entity.pdbx_description
1 polymer ?
#
loop_
_entity_poly.entity_id
_entity_poly.type
_entity_poly.pdbx_seq_one_letter_code
_entity_poly.pdbx_strand_id
1 'polypeptide(L)'
;MNKKNNIKNQKGFTLLEVVVSIAVIAGLFMLYTAVISNVSLSRTIKQKDIALKIASHEIEGLRAGGYDLLPVSGSFSDDNLSLLPSGEGALRVSDYIDDVKEVVVTVSWVNFLGKSQSLSLSTLILEEGGLK
;
A
#
# COMPACT_ATOMS: atom_id res chain seq x y z
N MET A 1 -60.51 24.18 -44.55
CA MET A 1 -59.20 24.59 -44.01
C MET A 1 -58.30 23.35 -43.98
N ASN A 2 -57.30 23.27 -44.85
CA ASN A 2 -56.62 22.01 -45.21
C ASN A 2 -55.39 21.75 -44.31
N LYS A 3 -55.41 20.68 -43.51
CA LYS A 3 -54.36 20.36 -42.51
C LYS A 3 -53.27 19.54 -43.20
N LYS A 4 -52.17 20.17 -43.60
CA LYS A 4 -50.98 19.48 -44.15
C LYS A 4 -50.27 18.72 -43.03
N ASN A 5 -50.37 17.40 -43.05
CA ASN A 5 -49.60 16.52 -42.17
C ASN A 5 -48.17 16.39 -42.71
N ASN A 6 -47.21 17.07 -42.07
CA ASN A 6 -45.78 16.89 -42.29
C ASN A 6 -45.30 15.62 -41.56
N ILE A 7 -45.31 14.49 -42.24
CA ILE A 7 -44.66 13.26 -41.74
C ILE A 7 -43.15 13.48 -41.85
N LYS A 8 -42.50 13.74 -40.70
CA LYS A 8 -41.05 13.84 -40.63
C LYS A 8 -40.43 12.47 -40.91
N ASN A 9 -39.59 12.38 -41.94
CA ASN A 9 -38.78 11.19 -42.23
C ASN A 9 -37.82 10.91 -41.07
N GLN A 10 -38.15 9.92 -40.24
CA GLN A 10 -37.20 9.37 -39.27
C GLN A 10 -36.21 8.49 -40.05
N LYS A 11 -35.00 8.97 -40.25
CA LYS A 11 -33.91 8.17 -40.84
C LYS A 11 -33.43 7.19 -39.78
N GLY A 12 -33.52 5.89 -40.08
CA GLY A 12 -32.97 4.83 -39.23
C GLY A 12 -31.44 4.82 -39.24
N PHE A 13 -30.85 4.06 -38.31
CA PHE A 13 -29.41 3.90 -38.20
C PHE A 13 -28.82 3.12 -39.38
N THR A 14 -27.65 3.55 -39.86
CA THR A 14 -26.91 2.80 -40.87
C THR A 14 -26.08 1.70 -40.21
N LEU A 15 -25.87 0.58 -40.89
CA LEU A 15 -25.08 -0.55 -40.36
C LEU A 15 -23.63 -0.13 -40.06
N LEU A 16 -23.09 0.79 -40.88
CA LEU A 16 -21.78 1.41 -40.66
C LEU A 16 -21.71 2.17 -39.33
N GLU A 17 -22.73 2.96 -39.01
CA GLU A 17 -22.80 3.75 -37.77
C GLU A 17 -22.85 2.86 -36.53
N VAL A 18 -23.53 1.71 -36.61
CA VAL A 18 -23.54 0.71 -35.54
C VAL A 18 -22.15 0.11 -35.33
N VAL A 19 -21.46 -0.27 -36.41
CA VAL A 19 -20.08 -0.82 -36.33
C VAL A 19 -19.11 0.21 -35.75
N VAL A 20 -19.18 1.47 -36.19
CA VAL A 20 -18.34 2.56 -35.67
C VAL A 20 -18.63 2.80 -34.19
N SER A 21 -19.90 2.79 -33.77
CA SER A 21 -20.28 2.96 -32.37
C SER A 21 -19.73 1.86 -31.47
N ILE A 22 -19.80 0.59 -31.92
CA ILE A 22 -19.22 -0.55 -31.19
C ILE A 22 -17.70 -0.39 -31.05
N ALA A 23 -17.01 0.02 -32.13
CA ALA A 23 -15.57 0.25 -32.09
C ALA A 23 -15.19 1.36 -31.10
N VAL A 24 -15.95 2.46 -31.08
CA VAL A 24 -15.74 3.57 -30.13
C VAL A 24 -15.97 3.09 -28.68
N ILE A 25 -17.04 2.35 -28.41
CA ILE A 25 -17.33 1.83 -27.07
C ILE A 25 -16.24 0.84 -26.62
N ALA A 26 -15.78 -0.05 -27.49
CA ALA A 26 -14.71 -0.99 -27.18
C ALA A 26 -13.39 -0.26 -26.87
N GLY A 27 -13.05 0.77 -27.64
CA GLY A 27 -11.88 1.61 -27.37
C GLY A 27 -11.98 2.34 -26.03
N LEU A 28 -13.14 2.92 -25.71
CA LEU A 28 -13.38 3.55 -24.40
C LEU A 28 -13.28 2.54 -23.25
N PHE A 29 -13.76 1.32 -23.44
CA PHE A 29 -13.69 0.27 -22.43
C PHE A 29 -12.24 -0.15 -22.15
N MET A 30 -11.39 -0.24 -23.17
CA MET A 30 -9.94 -0.51 -22.99
C MET A 30 -9.24 0.61 -22.21
N LEU A 31 -9.57 1.87 -22.48
CA LEU A 31 -9.01 3.00 -21.73
C LEU A 31 -9.49 2.99 -20.27
N TYR A 32 -10.74 2.60 -20.02
CA TYR A 32 -11.30 2.53 -18.67
C TYR A 32 -10.58 1.52 -17.77
N THR A 33 -10.23 0.34 -18.29
CA THR A 33 -9.52 -0.68 -17.49
C THR A 33 -8.10 -0.24 -17.10
N ALA A 34 -7.42 0.54 -17.96
CA ALA A 34 -6.10 1.07 -17.68
C ALA A 34 -6.08 2.10 -16.52
N VAL A 35 -7.19 2.80 -16.26
CA VAL A 35 -7.28 3.74 -15.13
C VAL A 35 -7.45 3.01 -13.80
N ILE A 36 -8.25 1.94 -13.77
CA ILE A 36 -8.56 1.19 -12.54
C ILE A 36 -7.31 0.52 -11.94
N SER A 37 -6.39 0.03 -12.77
CA SER A 37 -5.17 -0.64 -12.31
C SER A 37 -4.18 0.29 -11.60
N ASN A 38 -4.16 1.59 -11.95
CA ASN A 38 -3.21 2.55 -11.39
C ASN A 38 -3.58 3.04 -9.98
N VAL A 39 -4.88 3.06 -9.66
CA VAL A 39 -5.37 3.54 -8.35
C VAL A 39 -5.00 2.56 -7.23
N SER A 40 -5.06 1.25 -7.48
CA SER A 40 -4.70 0.23 -6.50
C SER A 40 -3.20 0.17 -6.23
N LEU A 41 -2.38 0.40 -7.25
CA LEU A 41 -0.92 0.44 -7.13
C LEU A 41 -0.47 1.61 -6.24
N SER A 42 -1.01 2.81 -6.48
CA SER A 42 -0.66 4.02 -5.72
C SER A 42 -0.97 3.87 -4.23
N ARG A 43 -2.09 3.24 -3.89
CA ARG A 43 -2.46 2.95 -2.48
C ARG A 43 -1.49 1.97 -1.82
N THR A 44 -1.11 0.92 -2.54
CA THR A 44 -0.16 -0.09 -2.02
C THR A 44 1.21 0.51 -1.75
N ILE A 45 1.70 1.36 -2.66
CA ILE A 45 2.97 2.08 -2.48
C ILE A 45 2.89 2.98 -1.24
N LYS A 46 1.82 3.76 -1.10
CA LYS A 46 1.62 4.63 0.08
C LYS A 46 1.61 3.84 1.40
N GLN A 47 0.96 2.68 1.45
CA GLN A 47 0.94 1.84 2.65
C GLN A 47 2.34 1.30 3.00
N LYS A 48 3.10 0.86 1.99
CA LYS A 48 4.48 0.38 2.19
C LYS A 48 5.40 1.51 2.67
N ASP A 49 5.24 2.71 2.12
CA ASP A 49 6.00 3.89 2.54
C ASP A 49 5.73 4.25 4.01
N ILE A 50 4.45 4.25 4.41
CA ILE A 50 4.06 4.45 5.81
C ILE A 50 4.65 3.36 6.71
N ALA A 51 4.51 2.08 6.34
CA ALA A 51 5.05 0.96 7.12
C ALA A 51 6.57 1.03 7.25
N LEU A 52 7.28 1.41 6.17
CA LEU A 52 8.72 1.61 6.18
C LEU A 52 9.10 2.75 7.12
N LYS A 53 8.38 3.87 7.07
CA LYS A 53 8.63 5.02 7.95
C LYS A 53 8.45 4.65 9.43
N ILE A 54 7.40 3.92 9.77
CA ILE A 54 7.15 3.43 11.13
C ILE A 54 8.30 2.52 11.58
N ALA A 55 8.63 1.51 10.78
CA ALA A 55 9.70 0.57 11.13
C ALA A 55 11.06 1.25 11.27
N SER A 56 11.35 2.22 10.40
CA SER A 56 12.61 2.99 10.44
C SER A 56 12.67 3.91 11.66
N HIS A 57 11.55 4.56 12.00
CA HIS A 57 11.44 5.41 13.19
C HIS A 57 11.68 4.60 14.47
N GLU A 58 11.06 3.43 14.59
CA GLU A 58 11.26 2.53 15.73
C GLU A 58 12.71 2.05 15.81
N ILE A 59 13.31 1.62 14.69
CA ILE A 59 14.74 1.24 14.67
C ILE A 59 15.63 2.39 15.14
N GLU A 60 15.39 3.61 14.67
CA GLU A 60 16.21 4.77 15.06
C GLU A 60 16.04 5.09 16.55
N GLY A 61 14.83 4.98 17.09
CA GLY A 61 14.56 5.11 18.52
C GLY A 61 15.34 4.08 19.35
N LEU A 62 15.32 2.81 18.92
CA LEU A 62 16.07 1.73 19.57
C LEU A 62 17.59 1.92 19.47
N ARG A 63 18.08 2.40 18.33
CA ARG A 63 19.52 2.73 18.14
C ARG A 63 19.94 3.91 19.01
N ALA A 64 19.11 4.93 19.15
CA ALA A 64 19.38 6.09 20.00
C ALA A 64 19.37 5.73 21.49
N GLY A 65 18.56 4.74 21.90
CA GLY A 65 18.56 4.21 23.26
C GLY A 65 19.80 3.36 23.59
N GLY A 66 20.39 2.71 22.58
CA GLY A 66 21.58 1.87 22.76
C GLY A 66 21.28 0.48 23.34
N TYR A 67 22.33 -0.31 23.54
CA TYR A 67 22.25 -1.74 23.88
C TYR A 67 21.50 -2.03 25.18
N ASP A 68 21.79 -1.27 26.25
CA ASP A 68 21.27 -1.54 27.60
C ASP A 68 19.78 -1.21 27.75
N LEU A 69 19.24 -0.36 26.88
CA LEU A 69 17.86 0.10 26.93
C LEU A 69 16.95 -0.66 25.96
N LEU A 70 17.45 -1.71 25.32
CA LEU A 70 16.63 -2.51 24.42
C LEU A 70 15.49 -3.21 25.19
N PRO A 71 14.23 -3.01 24.78
CA PRO A 71 13.09 -3.62 25.44
C PRO A 71 13.03 -5.11 25.13
N VAL A 72 12.19 -5.82 25.88
CA VAL A 72 11.83 -7.20 25.56
C VAL A 72 11.05 -7.28 24.24
N SER A 73 11.19 -8.40 23.54
CA SER A 73 10.37 -8.68 22.35
C SER A 73 8.87 -8.55 22.67
N GLY A 74 8.10 -7.95 21.78
CA GLY A 74 6.70 -7.67 22.03
C GLY A 74 6.04 -6.84 20.92
N SER A 75 4.96 -6.15 21.27
CA SER A 75 4.34 -5.15 20.40
C SER A 75 4.86 -3.76 20.74
N PHE A 76 4.84 -2.87 19.75
CA PHE A 76 5.14 -1.45 19.94
C PHE A 76 4.00 -0.60 19.37
N SER A 77 3.99 0.68 19.73
CA SER A 77 2.95 1.64 19.31
C SER A 77 3.59 2.80 18.55
N ASP A 78 2.94 3.23 17.47
CA ASP A 78 3.27 4.43 16.71
C ASP A 78 1.96 5.04 16.20
N ASP A 79 1.83 6.37 16.27
CA ASP A 79 0.61 7.08 15.86
C ASP A 79 0.22 6.79 14.41
N ASN A 80 1.19 6.53 13.54
CA ASN A 80 0.97 6.24 12.13
C ASN A 80 0.47 4.82 11.87
N LEU A 81 0.49 3.90 12.84
CA LEU A 81 -0.13 2.56 12.68
C LEU A 81 -1.63 2.68 12.39
N SER A 82 -2.28 3.70 12.93
CA SER A 82 -3.69 4.01 12.66
C SER A 82 -3.98 4.38 11.19
N LEU A 83 -2.96 4.79 10.44
CA LEU A 83 -3.05 5.09 9.01
C LEU A 83 -3.02 3.82 8.14
N LEU A 84 -2.64 2.69 8.74
CA LEU A 84 -2.66 1.38 8.10
C LEU A 84 -3.94 0.63 8.52
N PRO A 85 -4.68 0.00 7.57
CA PRO A 85 -5.85 -0.79 7.94
C PRO A 85 -5.41 -2.01 8.75
N SER A 86 -5.93 -2.12 9.98
CA SER A 86 -5.50 -3.14 10.95
C SER A 86 -3.97 -3.15 11.14
N GLY A 87 -3.38 -1.96 11.26
CA GLY A 87 -1.94 -1.79 11.45
C GLY A 87 -1.49 -2.29 12.83
N GLU A 88 -0.48 -3.15 12.85
CA GLU A 88 0.13 -3.70 14.06
C GLU A 88 1.66 -3.62 13.97
N GLY A 89 2.31 -3.30 15.08
CA GLY A 89 3.76 -3.27 15.24
C GLY A 89 4.25 -4.40 16.14
N ALA A 90 5.25 -5.13 15.69
CA ALA A 90 5.94 -6.17 16.45
C ALA A 90 7.45 -5.95 16.45
N LEU A 91 8.07 -6.18 17.60
CA LEU A 91 9.49 -6.04 17.86
C LEU A 91 10.03 -7.39 18.35
N ARG A 92 11.10 -7.85 17.72
CA ARG A 92 11.86 -9.01 18.17
C ARG A 92 13.29 -8.57 18.48
N VAL A 93 13.70 -8.76 19.72
CA VAL A 93 15.08 -8.59 20.18
C VAL A 93 15.61 -9.96 20.53
N SER A 94 16.76 -10.33 19.96
CA SER A 94 17.45 -11.59 20.22
C SER A 94 18.96 -11.36 20.31
N ASP A 95 19.62 -12.15 21.14
CA ASP A 95 21.08 -12.17 21.19
C ASP A 95 21.63 -12.75 19.88
N TYR A 96 22.57 -12.03 19.26
CA TYR A 96 23.21 -12.45 18.02
C TYR A 96 24.56 -13.09 18.31
N ILE A 97 25.43 -12.35 19.00
CA ILE A 97 26.69 -12.79 19.60
C ILE A 97 26.86 -12.04 20.94
N ASP A 98 27.89 -12.38 21.71
CA ASP A 98 28.24 -11.63 22.92
C ASP A 98 28.33 -10.13 22.59
N ASP A 99 27.73 -9.29 23.44
CA ASP A 99 27.70 -7.84 23.31
C ASP A 99 27.02 -7.29 22.02
N VAL A 100 26.29 -8.14 21.28
CA VAL A 100 25.52 -7.74 20.08
C VAL A 100 24.12 -8.35 20.07
N LYS A 101 23.09 -7.48 19.99
CA LYS A 101 21.70 -7.90 19.82
C LYS A 101 21.23 -7.63 18.40
N GLU A 102 20.51 -8.61 17.84
CA GLU A 102 19.69 -8.43 16.65
C GLU A 102 18.32 -7.90 17.05
N VAL A 103 17.91 -6.83 16.37
CA VAL A 103 16.61 -6.20 16.54
C VAL A 103 15.88 -6.27 15.22
N VAL A 104 14.68 -6.86 15.21
CA VAL A 104 13.80 -6.95 14.05
C VAL A 104 12.48 -6.26 14.36
N VAL A 105 12.21 -5.18 13.65
CA VAL A 105 10.95 -4.45 13.70
C VAL A 105 10.09 -4.87 12.53
N THR A 106 8.86 -5.31 12.81
CA THR A 106 7.88 -5.74 11.82
C THR A 106 6.63 -4.90 11.95
N VAL A 107 6.17 -4.35 10.83
CA VAL A 107 4.87 -3.68 10.71
C VAL A 107 3.99 -4.53 9.82
N SER A 108 2.81 -4.90 10.30
CA SER A 108 1.81 -5.67 9.56
C SER A 108 0.52 -4.90 9.38
N TRP A 109 -0.16 -5.11 8.25
CA TRP A 109 -1.44 -4.49 7.95
C TRP A 109 -2.24 -5.34 6.97
N VAL A 110 -3.52 -5.00 6.78
CA VAL A 110 -4.38 -5.61 5.78
C VAL A 110 -4.52 -4.67 4.59
N ASN A 111 -4.26 -5.16 3.38
CA ASN A 111 -4.43 -4.37 2.17
C ASN A 111 -5.91 -4.21 1.79
N PHE A 112 -6.20 -3.39 0.77
CA PHE A 112 -7.57 -3.14 0.31
C PHE A 112 -8.29 -4.38 -0.25
N LEU A 113 -7.56 -5.47 -0.54
CA LEU A 113 -8.10 -6.76 -0.98
C LEU A 113 -8.33 -7.73 0.19
N GLY A 114 -8.16 -7.28 1.44
CA GLY A 114 -8.31 -8.12 2.63
C GLY A 114 -7.13 -9.08 2.87
N LYS A 115 -6.00 -8.91 2.16
CA LYS A 115 -4.80 -9.75 2.35
C LYS A 115 -3.86 -9.11 3.35
N SER A 116 -3.37 -9.91 4.30
CA SER A 116 -2.30 -9.50 5.21
C SER A 116 -1.02 -9.19 4.45
N GLN A 117 -0.36 -8.13 4.85
CA GLN A 117 0.92 -7.64 4.37
C GLN A 117 1.81 -7.38 5.57
N SER A 118 3.11 -7.50 5.38
CA SER A 118 4.10 -7.13 6.39
C SER A 118 5.34 -6.54 5.74
N LEU A 119 6.03 -5.71 6.51
CA LEU A 119 7.35 -5.17 6.21
C LEU A 119 8.20 -5.33 7.46
N SER A 120 9.38 -5.91 7.30
CA SER A 120 10.34 -6.12 8.39
C SER A 120 11.66 -5.45 8.07
N LEU A 121 12.21 -4.75 9.04
CA LEU A 121 13.57 -4.22 9.03
C LEU A 121 14.34 -4.86 10.18
N SER A 122 15.61 -5.19 9.93
CA SER A 122 16.51 -5.69 10.96
C SER A 122 17.72 -4.78 11.12
N THR A 123 18.25 -4.73 12.32
CA THR A 123 19.47 -4.02 12.65
C THR A 123 20.24 -4.74 13.75
N LEU A 124 21.54 -4.48 13.82
CA LEU A 124 22.41 -4.94 14.91
C LEU A 124 22.75 -3.75 15.80
N ILE A 125 22.63 -3.94 17.10
CA ILE A 125 22.97 -2.95 18.12
C ILE A 125 24.02 -3.58 19.04
N LEU A 126 25.13 -2.87 19.21
CA LEU A 126 26.30 -3.31 19.96
C LEU A 126 26.36 -2.58 21.29
N GLU A 127 26.85 -3.26 22.33
CA GLU A 127 27.34 -2.62 23.55
C GLU A 127 28.59 -1.78 23.21
N GLU A 128 28.78 -0.61 23.82
CA GLU A 128 29.90 0.29 23.47
C GLU A 128 31.25 -0.46 23.51
N GLY A 129 31.93 -0.52 22.36
CA GLY A 129 33.19 -1.25 22.21
C GLY A 129 33.07 -2.71 21.72
N GLY A 130 31.89 -3.17 21.31
CA GLY A 130 31.55 -4.54 20.89
C GLY A 130 32.21 -5.07 19.59
N LEU A 131 33.35 -4.52 19.19
CA LEU A 131 34.26 -5.14 18.22
C LEU A 131 35.64 -5.24 18.88
N LYS A 132 35.86 -6.31 19.65
CA LYS A 132 37.19 -6.70 20.14
C LYS A 132 37.66 -7.97 19.47
#